data_AF-A0A2P6W8H0-F1
#
_entry.id   AF-A0A2P6W8H0-F1
#
_cell.length_a   1.000
_cell.length_b   1.000
_cell.length_c   1.000
_cell.angle_alpha   90.00
_cell.angle_beta   90.00
_cell.angle_gamma   90.00
#
_symmetry.space_group_name_H-M   'P 1'
#
loop_
_entity.id
_entity.type
_entity.pdbx_description
1 polymer ?
#
loop_
_entity_poly.entity_id
_entity_poly.type
_entity_poly.pdbx_seq_one_letter_code
_entity_poly.pdbx_strand_id
1 'polypeptide(L)'
;MSKLKQLSRKIIEEIEAGEIEEKQEVEKRKKELCSELGFSGMPKNSDLLKFAEDDEEKAQNVLKTKPMRTISGIANVAIMARPAPCGGGCIYCPKG
;
A
#
# COMPACT_ATOMS: atom_id res chain seq x y z
N MET A 1 -14.34 -23.36 -5.53
CA MET A 1 -14.18 -21.92 -5.21
C MET A 1 -12.72 -21.68 -4.84
N SER A 2 -12.10 -20.60 -5.34
CA SER A 2 -10.70 -20.30 -4.99
C SER A 2 -10.59 -20.07 -3.49
N LYS A 3 -9.68 -20.79 -2.80
CA LYS A 3 -9.43 -20.65 -1.35
C LYS A 3 -9.16 -19.19 -0.96
N LEU A 4 -8.53 -18.44 -1.88
CA LEU A 4 -8.27 -17.00 -1.74
C LEU A 4 -9.56 -16.18 -1.60
N LYS A 5 -10.61 -16.50 -2.37
CA LYS A 5 -11.88 -15.75 -2.34
C LYS A 5 -12.61 -15.95 -1.01
N GLN A 6 -12.63 -17.19 -0.50
CA GLN A 6 -13.25 -17.50 0.79
C GLN A 6 -12.53 -16.80 1.94
N LEU A 7 -11.19 -16.85 1.94
CA LEU A 7 -10.38 -16.17 2.95
C LEU A 7 -10.58 -14.64 2.87
N SER A 8 -10.59 -14.08 1.67
CA SER A 8 -10.74 -12.63 1.48
C SER A 8 -12.07 -12.13 2.02
N ARG A 9 -13.18 -12.79 1.67
CA ARG A 9 -14.51 -12.39 2.14
C ARG A 9 -14.65 -12.49 3.66
N LYS A 10 -14.17 -13.58 4.28
CA LYS A 10 -14.20 -13.72 5.74
C LYS A 10 -13.50 -12.56 6.46
N ILE A 11 -12.31 -12.19 5.99
CA ILE A 11 -11.54 -11.09 6.61
C ILE A 11 -12.27 -9.75 6.43
N ILE A 12 -12.84 -9.51 5.25
CA ILE A 12 -13.54 -8.27 4.96
C ILE A 12 -14.81 -8.14 5.82
N GLU A 13 -15.59 -9.21 5.94
CA GLU A 13 -16.77 -9.28 6.82
C GLU A 13 -16.40 -9.02 8.29
N GLU A 14 -15.32 -9.64 8.79
CA GLU A 14 -14.83 -9.44 10.17
C GLU A 14 -14.36 -7.99 10.41
N ILE A 15 -13.76 -7.32 9.41
CA ILE A 15 -13.38 -5.91 9.50
C ILE A 15 -14.62 -4.99 9.49
N GLU A 16 -15.59 -5.25 8.63
CA GLU A 16 -16.81 -4.44 8.56
C GLU A 16 -17.67 -4.55 9.82
N ALA A 17 -17.74 -5.77 10.38
CA ALA A 17 -18.36 -6.06 11.67
C ALA A 17 -17.68 -5.34 12.85
N GLY A 18 -16.46 -4.80 12.65
CA GLY A 18 -15.69 -4.12 13.69
C GLY A 18 -14.98 -5.08 14.65
N GLU A 19 -14.82 -6.36 14.29
CA GLU A 19 -14.01 -7.30 15.07
C GLU A 19 -12.51 -7.06 14.90
N ILE A 20 -12.13 -6.40 13.80
CA ILE A 20 -10.75 -6.11 13.42
C ILE A 20 -10.64 -4.65 13.00
N GLU A 21 -9.97 -3.84 13.82
CA GLU A 21 -9.74 -2.42 13.52
C GLU A 21 -8.27 -2.15 13.17
N GLU A 22 -7.34 -2.94 13.72
CA GLU A 22 -5.91 -2.72 13.55
C GLU A 22 -5.27 -3.63 12.49
N LYS A 23 -4.26 -3.09 11.80
CA LYS A 23 -3.47 -3.84 10.81
C LYS A 23 -2.76 -5.06 11.40
N GLN A 24 -2.39 -5.01 12.68
CA GLN A 24 -1.74 -6.13 13.36
C GLN A 24 -2.71 -7.31 13.55
N GLU A 25 -3.96 -7.01 13.89
CA GLU A 25 -5.03 -7.99 14.05
C GLU A 25 -5.37 -8.64 12.71
N VAL A 26 -5.46 -7.85 11.63
CA VAL A 26 -5.63 -8.36 10.26
C VAL A 26 -4.54 -9.39 9.91
N GLU A 27 -3.27 -9.08 10.19
CA GLU A 27 -2.16 -10.00 9.89
C GLU A 27 -2.19 -11.28 10.74
N LYS A 28 -2.61 -11.18 12.00
CA LYS A 28 -2.80 -12.35 12.87
C LYS A 28 -3.92 -13.24 12.32
N ARG A 29 -5.06 -12.63 11.99
CA ARG A 29 -6.24 -13.34 11.50
C ARG A 29 -6.00 -14.04 10.16
N LYS A 30 -5.26 -13.40 9.25
CA LYS A 30 -4.81 -14.05 8.01
C LYS A 30 -4.03 -15.33 8.27
N LYS A 31 -3.11 -15.34 9.25
CA LYS A 31 -2.32 -16.54 9.56
C LYS A 31 -3.20 -17.68 10.05
N GLU A 32 -4.15 -17.37 10.93
CA GLU A 32 -5.14 -18.33 11.43
C GLU A 32 -5.96 -18.92 10.28
N LEU A 33 -6.55 -18.07 9.43
CA LEU A 33 -7.34 -18.51 8.28
C LEU A 33 -6.52 -19.28 7.23
N CYS A 34 -5.25 -18.90 7.00
CA CYS A 34 -4.37 -19.65 6.11
C CYS A 34 -4.08 -21.05 6.65
N SER A 35 -3.98 -21.19 7.98
CA SER A 35 -3.77 -22.47 8.65
C SER A 35 -5.05 -23.33 8.61
N GLU A 36 -6.21 -22.74 8.87
CA GLU A 36 -7.53 -23.40 8.79
C GLU A 36 -7.85 -23.89 7.38
N LEU A 37 -7.57 -23.09 6.34
CA LEU A 37 -7.92 -23.39 4.94
C LEU A 37 -6.81 -24.14 4.18
N GLY A 38 -5.66 -24.36 4.83
CA GLY A 38 -4.47 -24.95 4.21
C GLY A 38 -4.02 -24.18 2.97
N PHE A 39 -3.91 -22.85 3.09
CA PHE A 39 -3.42 -21.98 2.03
C PHE A 39 -1.89 -21.88 2.12
N SER A 40 -1.19 -22.24 1.03
CA SER A 40 0.27 -22.43 1.01
C SER A 40 1.09 -21.14 0.97
N GLY A 41 0.48 -19.99 1.25
CA GLY A 41 1.14 -18.69 1.22
C GLY A 41 0.41 -17.66 2.08
N MET A 42 0.85 -16.40 2.04
CA MET A 42 0.17 -15.29 2.71
C MET A 42 -0.39 -14.34 1.65
N PRO A 43 -1.71 -14.06 1.65
CA PRO A 43 -2.30 -13.15 0.67
C PRO A 43 -1.91 -11.70 0.95
N LYS A 44 -1.61 -10.95 -0.12
CA LYS A 44 -1.32 -9.51 -0.01
C LYS A 44 -2.61 -8.73 0.28
N ASN A 45 -2.50 -7.58 0.92
CA ASN A 45 -3.64 -6.67 1.10
C ASN A 45 -4.29 -6.28 -0.22
N SER A 46 -3.48 -6.06 -1.26
CA SER A 46 -3.95 -5.79 -2.62
C SER A 46 -4.75 -6.94 -3.22
N ASP A 47 -4.50 -8.18 -2.81
CA ASP A 47 -5.25 -9.33 -3.31
C ASP A 47 -6.59 -9.49 -2.58
N LEU A 48 -6.65 -9.12 -1.30
CA LEU A 48 -7.89 -9.09 -0.52
C LEU A 48 -8.82 -7.97 -1.02
N LEU A 49 -8.26 -6.78 -1.26
CA LEU A 49 -8.99 -5.61 -1.79
C LEU A 49 -9.66 -5.86 -3.14
N LYS A 50 -9.19 -6.84 -3.95
CA LYS A 50 -9.86 -7.21 -5.20
C LYS A 50 -11.23 -7.86 -5.00
N PHE A 51 -11.51 -8.33 -3.79
CA PHE A 51 -12.76 -8.99 -3.43
C PHE A 51 -13.62 -8.14 -2.48
N ALA A 52 -13.17 -6.93 -2.13
CA ALA A 52 -13.98 -5.97 -1.40
C ALA A 52 -14.99 -5.31 -2.34
N GLU A 53 -16.21 -5.13 -1.84
CA GLU A 53 -17.27 -4.38 -2.50
C GLU A 53 -17.10 -2.86 -2.24
N ASP A 54 -17.79 -2.04 -3.05
CA ASP A 54 -17.63 -0.59 -3.01
C ASP A 54 -18.22 0.04 -1.73
N ASP A 55 -19.15 -0.65 -1.06
CA ASP A 55 -19.81 -0.25 0.18
C ASP A 55 -19.04 -0.64 1.45
N GLU A 56 -17.96 -1.42 1.33
CA GLU A 56 -17.12 -1.89 2.45
C GLU A 56 -15.98 -0.89 2.77
N GLU A 57 -16.35 0.33 3.17
CA GLU A 57 -15.39 1.44 3.41
C GLU A 57 -14.37 1.14 4.53
N LYS A 58 -14.76 0.45 5.61
CA LYS A 58 -13.83 0.15 6.73
C LYS A 58 -12.77 -0.82 6.27
N ALA A 59 -13.16 -1.87 5.57
CA ALA A 59 -12.25 -2.84 4.98
C ALA A 59 -11.26 -2.16 4.03
N GLN A 60 -11.74 -1.25 3.17
CA GLN A 60 -10.87 -0.48 2.29
C GLN A 60 -9.86 0.39 3.06
N ASN A 61 -10.29 1.04 4.13
CA ASN A 61 -9.43 1.91 4.95
C ASN A 61 -8.34 1.12 5.69
N VAL A 62 -8.70 0.00 6.31
CA VAL A 62 -7.76 -0.85 7.06
C VAL A 62 -6.81 -1.57 6.10
N LEU A 63 -7.32 -2.12 4.99
CA LEU A 63 -6.51 -2.88 4.04
C LEU A 63 -5.65 -2.00 3.13
N LYS A 64 -6.01 -0.74 2.89
CA LYS A 64 -5.15 0.21 2.16
C LYS A 64 -3.79 0.31 2.83
N THR A 65 -2.78 -0.16 2.11
CA THR A 65 -1.39 0.14 2.42
C THR A 65 -1.22 1.66 2.33
N LYS A 66 -0.44 2.25 3.24
CA LYS A 66 -0.19 3.71 3.30
C LYS A 66 0.04 4.24 1.87
N PRO A 67 -0.53 5.40 1.49
CA PRO A 67 -0.24 5.98 0.18
C PRO A 67 1.27 6.07 0.01
N MET A 68 1.79 5.36 -0.99
CA MET A 68 3.21 5.38 -1.29
C MET A 68 3.52 6.81 -1.75
N ARG A 69 4.29 7.56 -0.95
CA ARG A 69 4.55 8.98 -1.23
C ARG A 69 5.26 9.19 -2.58
N THR A 70 5.98 8.18 -3.06
CA THR A 70 6.66 8.14 -4.37
C THR A 70 6.68 6.71 -4.91
N ILE A 71 6.54 6.55 -6.23
CA ILE A 71 6.48 5.26 -6.95
C ILE A 71 7.73 4.39 -6.70
N SER A 72 8.88 5.01 -6.46
CA SER A 72 10.17 4.32 -6.20
C SER A 72 10.54 4.20 -4.72
N GLY A 73 9.78 4.81 -3.80
CA GLY A 73 10.18 4.95 -2.39
C GLY A 73 11.35 5.92 -2.15
N ILE A 74 11.86 6.59 -3.19
CA ILE A 74 12.93 7.59 -3.09
C ILE A 74 12.31 8.99 -3.02
N ALA A 75 12.82 9.84 -2.13
CA ALA A 75 12.47 11.25 -2.05
C ALA A 75 13.59 12.09 -2.71
N ASN A 76 13.34 12.62 -3.91
CA ASN A 76 14.28 13.48 -4.61
C ASN A 76 14.30 14.86 -3.95
N VAL A 77 15.46 15.29 -3.44
CA VAL A 77 15.67 16.63 -2.90
C VAL A 77 16.76 17.32 -3.72
N ALA A 78 16.35 18.29 -4.54
CA ALA A 78 17.28 19.13 -5.29
C ALA A 78 17.53 20.42 -4.51
N ILE A 79 18.79 20.69 -4.19
CA ILE A 79 19.24 21.97 -3.65
C ILE A 79 20.17 22.64 -4.65
N MET A 80 20.10 23.95 -4.75
CA MET A 80 21.02 24.76 -5.54
C MET A 80 21.94 25.51 -4.59
N ALA A 81 23.24 25.52 -4.88
CA ALA A 81 24.19 26.39 -4.20
C ALA A 81 23.93 27.86 -4.58
N ARG A 82 24.47 28.80 -3.79
CA ARG A 82 24.44 30.22 -4.14
C ARG A 82 25.09 30.43 -5.52
N PRO A 83 24.47 31.21 -6.42
CA PRO A 83 25.09 31.56 -7.70
C PRO A 83 26.46 32.21 -7.48
N ALA A 84 27.47 31.71 -8.19
CA ALA A 84 28.82 32.27 -8.18
C ALA A 84 29.15 32.83 -9.58
N PRO A 85 29.96 33.90 -9.66
CA PRO A 85 30.36 34.44 -10.95
C PRO A 85 31.17 33.40 -11.72
N CYS A 86 30.79 33.17 -12.98
CA CYS A 86 31.55 32.34 -13.93
C CYS A 86 32.03 33.22 -15.10
N GLY A 87 33.06 32.75 -15.82
CA GLY A 87 33.70 33.51 -16.90
C GLY A 87 32.83 33.82 -18.12
N GLY A 88 31.58 33.35 -18.16
CA GLY A 88 30.63 33.64 -19.24
C GLY A 88 30.99 33.04 -20.61
N GLY A 89 30.25 33.44 -21.65
CA GLY A 89 30.58 33.14 -23.06
C GLY A 89 30.01 31.84 -23.64
N CYS A 90 29.27 31.04 -22.87
CA CYS A 90 28.70 29.79 -23.37
C CYS A 90 27.48 30.01 -24.27
N ILE A 91 27.55 29.50 -25.51
CA ILE A 91 26.50 29.62 -26.56
C ILE A 91 25.15 29.04 -26.10
N TYR A 92 25.18 27.98 -25.29
CA TYR A 92 23.98 27.25 -24.84
C TYR A 92 23.60 27.54 -23.39
N CYS A 93 24.27 28.46 -22.71
CA CYS A 93 23.89 28.76 -21.34
C CYS A 93 22.66 29.69 -21.35
N PRO A 94 21.48 29.25 -20.88
CA PRO A 94 20.30 30.12 -20.79
C PRO A 94 20.45 31.25 -19.76
N LYS A 95 21.62 31.36 -19.12
CA LYS A 95 21.96 32.09 -17.89
C LYS A 95 21.20 31.58 -16.66
N GLY A 96 21.93 31.56 -15.54
CA GLY A 96 21.38 31.82 -14.21
C GLY A 96 21.61 33.27 -13.87
#